data_AF-A0A1Q3UQA6-F1
#
_entry.id   AF-A0A1Q3UQA6-F1
#
_cell.length_a   1.000
_cell.length_b   1.000
_cell.length_c   1.000
_cell.angle_alpha   90.00
_cell.angle_beta   90.00
_cell.angle_gamma   90.00
#
_symmetry.space_group_name_H-M   'P 1'
#
loop_
_entity.id
_entity.type
_entity.pdbx_description
1 polymer ?
#
loop_
_entity_poly.entity_id
_entity_poly.type
_entity_poly.pdbx_seq_one_letter_code
_entity_poly.pdbx_strand_id
1 'polypeptide(L)'
;MCDPATLVIAATAVTAVGQGYAALQSAAASRYEARVADQNAKMENEAAFRANENTKTEALAHYRRVAQLKGEQRVAQAANGVSLDFGSAADVAGDTDMLAREDAQRIYDQGAEKVRGFDISAANYRSSAKASRFAAKGALVKGAFDMASTALGGASQYSKMKSA
;
A
#
# COMPACT_ATOMS: atom_id res chain seq x y z
N MET A 1 -56.23 -25.90 2.10
CA MET A 1 -55.50 -25.84 0.81
C MET A 1 -54.88 -24.47 0.73
N CYS A 2 -53.55 -24.36 0.69
CA CYS A 2 -52.88 -23.05 0.60
C CYS A 2 -53.26 -22.43 -0.74
N ASP A 3 -53.98 -21.31 -0.70
CA ASP A 3 -54.35 -20.56 -1.90
C ASP A 3 -53.04 -20.24 -2.67
N PRO A 4 -52.95 -20.51 -3.99
CA PRO A 4 -51.76 -20.21 -4.80
C PRO A 4 -51.22 -18.80 -4.59
N ALA A 5 -52.08 -17.82 -4.22
CA ALA A 5 -51.67 -16.47 -3.84
C ALA A 5 -50.67 -16.45 -2.68
N THR A 6 -50.93 -17.22 -1.63
CA THR A 6 -50.09 -17.25 -0.41
C THR A 6 -48.75 -17.92 -0.64
N LEU A 7 -48.68 -18.93 -1.52
CA LEU A 7 -47.43 -19.60 -1.89
C LEU A 7 -46.50 -18.68 -2.70
N VAL A 8 -47.06 -17.89 -3.63
CA VAL A 8 -46.30 -16.93 -4.44
C VAL A 8 -45.77 -15.77 -3.60
N ILE A 9 -46.58 -15.24 -2.67
CA ILE A 9 -46.16 -14.17 -1.74
C ILE A 9 -45.08 -14.69 -0.77
N ALA A 10 -45.24 -15.91 -0.25
CA ALA A 10 -44.24 -16.51 0.64
C ALA A 10 -42.91 -16.79 -0.09
N ALA A 11 -42.94 -17.29 -1.32
CA ALA A 11 -41.74 -17.55 -2.13
C ALA A 11 -40.99 -16.26 -2.52
N THR A 12 -41.71 -15.19 -2.85
CA THR A 12 -41.12 -13.88 -3.16
C THR A 12 -40.50 -13.21 -1.92
N ALA A 13 -41.15 -13.34 -0.75
CA ALA A 13 -40.60 -12.84 0.51
C ALA A 13 -39.30 -13.54 0.92
N VAL A 14 -39.23 -14.88 0.80
CA VAL A 14 -38.01 -15.65 1.11
C VAL A 14 -36.86 -15.29 0.18
N THR A 15 -37.14 -15.06 -1.10
CA THR A 15 -36.13 -14.69 -2.10
C THR A 15 -35.58 -13.28 -1.87
N ALA A 16 -36.43 -12.31 -1.52
CA ALA A 16 -36.02 -10.96 -1.18
C ALA A 16 -35.11 -10.92 0.06
N VAL A 17 -35.44 -11.68 1.10
CA VAL A 17 -34.62 -11.78 2.33
C VAL A 17 -33.26 -12.42 2.03
N GLY A 18 -33.21 -13.47 1.23
CA GLY A 18 -31.95 -14.12 0.82
C GLY A 18 -31.02 -13.19 0.03
N GLN A 19 -31.57 -12.38 -0.88
CA GLN A 19 -30.81 -11.40 -1.68
C GLN A 19 -30.24 -10.27 -0.80
N GLY A 20 -31.01 -9.78 0.17
CA GLY A 20 -30.52 -8.77 1.11
C GLY A 20 -29.38 -9.27 2.00
N TYR A 21 -29.46 -10.51 2.45
CA TYR A 21 -28.40 -11.13 3.26
C TYR A 21 -27.10 -11.32 2.46
N ALA A 22 -27.20 -11.75 1.20
CA ALA A 22 -26.06 -11.89 0.30
C ALA A 22 -25.38 -10.53 0.00
N ALA A 23 -26.16 -9.47 -0.16
CA ALA A 23 -25.65 -8.11 -0.33
C ALA A 23 -24.92 -7.59 0.92
N LEU A 24 -25.44 -7.88 2.12
CA LEU A 24 -24.80 -7.51 3.37
C LEU A 24 -23.47 -8.25 3.57
N GLN A 25 -23.45 -9.55 3.29
CA GLN A 25 -22.26 -10.39 3.41
C GLN A 25 -21.17 -9.97 2.43
N SER A 26 -21.52 -9.71 1.16
CA SER A 26 -20.56 -9.21 0.17
C SER A 26 -20.01 -7.84 0.57
N ALA A 27 -20.85 -6.94 1.07
CA ALA A 27 -20.39 -5.65 1.58
C ALA A 27 -19.46 -5.77 2.80
N ALA A 28 -19.73 -6.71 3.71
CA ALA A 28 -18.87 -6.99 4.86
C ALA A 28 -17.50 -7.53 4.42
N ALA A 29 -17.47 -8.46 3.45
CA ALA A 29 -16.24 -9.00 2.88
C ALA A 29 -15.38 -7.90 2.23
N SER A 30 -15.98 -7.05 1.39
CA SER A 30 -15.23 -5.95 0.75
C SER A 30 -14.76 -4.90 1.76
N ARG A 31 -15.50 -4.66 2.85
CA ARG A 31 -15.02 -3.80 3.95
C ARG A 31 -13.84 -4.41 4.70
N TYR A 32 -13.83 -5.72 4.90
CA TYR A 32 -12.71 -6.41 5.51
C TYR A 32 -11.45 -6.30 4.63
N GLU A 33 -11.57 -6.56 3.33
CA GLU A 33 -10.48 -6.40 2.37
C GLU A 33 -9.93 -4.97 2.37
N ALA A 34 -10.81 -3.96 2.44
CA ALA A 34 -10.36 -2.58 2.57
C ALA A 34 -9.52 -2.33 3.82
N ARG A 35 -9.89 -2.92 4.98
CA ARG A 35 -9.11 -2.80 6.22
C ARG A 35 -7.76 -3.48 6.11
N VAL A 36 -7.70 -4.65 5.47
CA VAL A 36 -6.43 -5.35 5.21
C VAL A 36 -5.53 -4.47 4.34
N ALA A 37 -6.07 -3.90 3.26
CA ALA A 37 -5.33 -2.99 2.40
C ALA A 37 -4.85 -1.73 3.14
N ASP A 38 -5.67 -1.11 4.00
CA ASP A 38 -5.22 0.02 4.84
C ASP A 38 -4.06 -0.37 5.78
N GLN A 39 -4.12 -1.55 6.38
CA GLN A 39 -3.06 -2.06 7.25
C GLN A 39 -1.77 -2.33 6.46
N ASN A 40 -1.88 -2.90 5.26
CA ASN A 40 -0.74 -3.07 4.37
C ASN A 40 -0.13 -1.71 4.01
N ALA A 41 -0.96 -0.73 3.63
CA ALA A 41 -0.48 0.63 3.37
C ALA A 41 0.25 1.22 4.58
N LYS A 42 -0.22 0.99 5.81
CA LYS A 42 0.45 1.44 7.04
C LYS A 42 1.81 0.78 7.22
N MET A 43 1.90 -0.54 7.03
CA MET A 43 3.16 -1.28 7.10
C MET A 43 4.18 -0.78 6.07
N GLU A 44 3.74 -0.46 4.86
CA GLU A 44 4.60 0.14 3.83
C GLU A 44 5.15 1.50 4.25
N ASN A 45 4.33 2.39 4.84
CA ASN A 45 4.85 3.69 5.33
C ASN A 45 5.87 3.49 6.47
N GLU A 46 5.68 2.49 7.34
CA GLU A 46 6.64 2.16 8.39
C GLU A 46 7.93 1.56 7.81
N ALA A 47 7.82 0.74 6.76
CA ALA A 47 8.96 0.26 6.00
C ALA A 47 9.73 1.41 5.34
N ALA A 48 9.04 2.39 4.76
CA ALA A 48 9.63 3.61 4.21
C ALA A 48 10.42 4.39 5.26
N PHE A 49 9.84 4.61 6.45
CA PHE A 49 10.52 5.28 7.55
C PHE A 49 11.80 4.54 7.98
N ARG A 50 11.70 3.22 8.17
CA ARG A 50 12.86 2.38 8.52
C ARG A 50 13.93 2.37 7.44
N ALA A 51 13.54 2.36 6.17
CA ALA A 51 14.48 2.43 5.05
C ALA A 51 15.29 3.72 5.08
N ASN A 52 14.65 4.85 5.38
CA ASN A 52 15.32 6.14 5.53
C ASN A 52 16.33 6.13 6.70
N GLU A 53 15.94 5.61 7.87
CA GLU A 53 16.88 5.49 9.00
C GLU A 53 18.05 4.54 8.72
N ASN A 54 17.80 3.44 8.00
CA ASN A 54 18.86 2.55 7.55
C ASN A 54 19.83 3.25 6.59
N THR A 55 19.32 4.05 5.65
CA THR A 55 20.14 4.87 4.74
C THR A 55 21.01 5.86 5.49
N LYS A 56 20.47 6.56 6.50
CA LYS A 56 21.27 7.47 7.34
C LYS A 56 22.37 6.72 8.08
N THR A 57 22.04 5.55 8.64
CA THR A 57 23.01 4.71 9.35
C THR A 57 24.11 4.21 8.42
N GLU A 58 23.75 3.80 7.21
CA GLU A 58 24.69 3.36 6.17
C GLU A 58 25.61 4.51 5.72
N ALA A 59 25.07 5.70 5.51
CA ALA A 59 25.84 6.90 5.19
C ALA A 59 26.84 7.25 6.31
N LEU A 60 26.41 7.20 7.58
CA LEU A 60 27.29 7.41 8.73
C LEU A 60 28.42 6.37 8.79
N ALA A 61 28.11 5.10 8.54
CA ALA A 61 29.12 4.04 8.50
C ALA A 61 30.11 4.27 7.34
N HIS A 62 29.64 4.70 6.17
CA HIS A 62 30.47 5.06 5.04
C HIS A 62 31.43 6.22 5.39
N TYR A 63 30.94 7.31 5.98
CA TYR A 63 31.78 8.43 6.39
C TYR A 63 32.87 8.03 7.40
N ARG A 64 32.56 7.11 8.33
CA ARG A 64 33.56 6.57 9.26
C ARG A 64 34.67 5.80 8.55
N ARG A 65 34.31 4.96 7.57
CA ARG A 65 35.29 4.23 6.75
C ARG A 65 36.18 5.17 5.94
N VAL A 66 35.59 6.20 5.33
CA VAL A 66 36.34 7.24 4.61
C VAL A 66 37.30 7.97 5.54
N ALA A 67 36.86 8.33 6.76
CA ALA A 67 37.73 8.97 7.74
C ALA A 67 38.90 8.08 8.16
N GLN A 68 38.67 6.78 8.35
CA GLN A 68 39.73 5.81 8.65
C GLN A 68 40.73 5.70 7.48
N LEU A 69 40.22 5.54 6.25
CA LEU A 69 41.05 5.46 5.04
C LEU A 69 41.94 6.69 4.89
N LYS A 70 41.38 7.90 5.05
CA LYS A 70 42.14 9.15 5.03
C LYS A 70 43.19 9.20 6.15
N GLY A 71 42.87 8.69 7.33
CA GLY A 71 43.82 8.57 8.44
C GLY A 71 45.00 7.67 8.08
N GLU A 72 44.73 6.50 7.51
CA GLU A 72 45.74 5.55 7.04
C GLU A 72 46.62 6.15 5.93
N GLN A 73 46.00 6.84 4.96
CA GLN A 73 46.72 7.56 3.90
C GLN A 73 47.66 8.63 4.48
N ARG A 74 47.21 9.42 5.46
CA ARG A 74 48.05 10.43 6.14
C ARG A 74 49.23 9.81 6.86
N VAL A 75 49.02 8.71 7.59
CA VAL A 75 50.09 7.99 8.30
C VAL A 75 51.10 7.41 7.30
N ALA A 76 50.62 6.80 6.21
CA ALA A 76 51.49 6.25 5.17
C ALA A 76 52.32 7.34 4.46
N GLN A 77 51.73 8.49 4.13
CA GLN A 77 52.45 9.60 3.52
C GLN A 77 53.51 10.17 4.49
N ALA A 78 53.15 10.34 5.77
CA ALA A 78 54.09 10.78 6.80
C ALA A 78 55.25 9.79 7.01
N ALA A 79 54.98 8.48 7.01
CA ALA A 79 56.00 7.44 7.17
C ALA A 79 56.98 7.38 5.98
N ASN A 80 56.52 7.70 4.77
CA ASN A 80 57.35 7.73 3.56
C ASN A 80 58.06 9.08 3.33
N GLY A 81 57.92 10.05 4.24
CA GLY A 81 58.54 11.38 4.11
C GLY A 81 58.01 12.21 2.94
N VAL A 82 56.84 11.86 2.40
CA VAL A 82 56.20 12.57 1.30
C VAL A 82 55.39 13.73 1.89
N SER A 83 55.58 14.94 1.36
CA SER A 83 54.74 16.07 1.73
C SER A 83 53.28 15.80 1.39
N LEU A 84 52.39 16.09 2.35
CA LEU A 84 50.95 15.94 2.22
C LEU A 84 50.32 16.97 1.25
N ASP A 85 51.05 18.04 0.91
CA ASP A 85 50.49 19.24 0.28
C ASP A 85 50.86 19.41 -1.21
N PHE A 86 51.63 18.49 -1.81
CA PHE A 86 52.06 18.62 -3.21
C PHE A 86 52.29 17.29 -3.94
N GLY A 87 51.98 17.26 -5.24
CA GLY A 87 52.19 16.10 -6.13
C GLY A 87 51.12 15.00 -6.00
N SER A 88 51.48 13.74 -6.34
CA SER A 88 50.56 12.60 -6.40
C SER A 88 49.84 12.27 -5.08
N ALA A 89 50.37 12.70 -3.93
CA ALA A 89 49.73 12.54 -2.63
C ALA A 89 48.47 13.40 -2.47
N ALA A 90 48.49 14.63 -3.00
CA ALA A 90 47.34 15.53 -3.02
C ALA A 90 46.27 15.05 -4.02
N ASP A 91 46.69 14.53 -5.17
CA ASP A 91 45.79 13.94 -6.17
C ASP A 91 45.05 12.73 -5.59
N VAL A 92 45.75 11.82 -4.90
CA VAL A 92 45.13 10.65 -4.24
C VAL A 92 44.12 11.07 -3.16
N ALA A 93 44.41 12.12 -2.38
CA ALA A 93 43.47 12.65 -1.41
C ALA A 93 42.24 13.27 -2.10
N GLY A 94 42.43 14.01 -3.19
CA GLY A 94 41.36 14.57 -4.01
C GLY A 94 40.45 13.50 -4.62
N ASP A 95 41.04 12.45 -5.19
CA ASP A 95 40.31 11.30 -5.74
C ASP A 95 39.54 10.55 -4.65
N THR A 96 40.14 10.36 -3.47
CA THR A 96 39.47 9.73 -2.33
C THR A 96 38.25 10.54 -1.90
N ASP A 97 38.34 11.87 -1.88
CA ASP A 97 37.22 12.75 -1.54
C ASP A 97 36.11 12.72 -2.60
N MET A 98 36.49 12.69 -3.88
CA MET A 98 35.57 12.60 -4.99
C MET A 98 34.79 11.28 -4.95
N LEU A 99 35.49 10.14 -4.85
CA LEU A 99 34.87 8.82 -4.74
C LEU A 99 34.00 8.70 -3.49
N ALA A 100 34.45 9.25 -2.35
CA ALA A 100 33.64 9.27 -1.13
C ALA A 100 32.33 10.05 -1.30
N ARG A 101 32.33 11.15 -2.07
CA ARG A 101 31.11 11.91 -2.35
C ARG A 101 30.18 11.14 -3.28
N GLU A 102 30.72 10.52 -4.32
CA GLU A 102 29.93 9.69 -5.24
C GLU A 102 29.28 8.50 -4.52
N ASP A 103 30.03 7.81 -3.65
CA ASP A 103 29.50 6.69 -2.87
C ASP A 103 28.46 7.14 -1.85
N ALA A 104 28.67 8.28 -1.18
CA ALA A 104 27.68 8.85 -0.28
C ALA A 104 26.39 9.21 -1.03
N GLN A 105 26.49 9.86 -2.19
CA GLN A 105 25.34 10.18 -3.02
C GLN A 105 24.60 8.91 -3.45
N ARG A 106 25.33 7.88 -3.90
CA ARG A 106 24.75 6.59 -4.27
C ARG A 106 23.98 5.93 -3.12
N ILE A 107 24.48 6.01 -1.87
CA ILE A 107 23.77 5.50 -0.69
C ILE A 107 22.42 6.23 -0.51
N TYR A 108 22.40 7.56 -0.65
CA TYR A 108 21.17 8.33 -0.55
C TYR A 108 20.20 8.06 -1.69
N ASP A 109 20.69 7.97 -2.93
CA ASP A 109 19.87 7.67 -4.10
C ASP A 109 19.22 6.28 -3.98
N GLN A 110 19.98 5.28 -3.57
CA GLN A 110 19.45 3.94 -3.29
C GLN A 110 18.42 3.95 -2.16
N GLY A 111 18.64 4.77 -1.12
CA GLY A 111 17.68 4.98 -0.04
C GLY A 111 16.38 5.61 -0.53
N ALA A 112 16.48 6.66 -1.35
CA ALA A 112 15.34 7.36 -1.92
C ALA A 112 14.50 6.45 -2.83
N GLU A 113 15.13 5.63 -3.67
CA GLU A 113 14.41 4.68 -4.51
C GLU A 113 13.70 3.59 -3.69
N LYS A 114 14.30 3.12 -2.58
CA LYS A 114 13.62 2.19 -1.65
C LYS A 114 12.37 2.84 -1.04
N VAL A 115 12.50 4.06 -0.51
CA VAL A 115 11.38 4.82 0.07
C VAL A 115 10.28 5.04 -0.96
N ARG A 116 10.64 5.46 -2.18
CA ARG A 116 9.70 5.65 -3.28
C ARG A 116 8.94 4.37 -3.63
N GLY A 117 9.62 3.22 -3.64
CA GLY A 117 8.98 1.93 -3.85
C GLY A 117 7.93 1.61 -2.80
N PHE A 118 8.24 1.86 -1.52
CA PHE A 118 7.28 1.70 -0.41
C PHE A 118 6.10 2.69 -0.52
N ASP A 119 6.36 3.95 -0.87
CA ASP A 119 5.31 4.96 -1.04
C ASP A 119 4.34 4.60 -2.19
N ILE A 120 4.86 4.08 -3.30
CA ILE A 120 4.05 3.57 -4.42
C ILE A 120 3.18 2.39 -3.96
N SER A 121 3.76 1.42 -3.26
CA SER A 121 3.03 0.28 -2.70
C SER A 121 1.94 0.73 -1.72
N ALA A 122 2.25 1.67 -0.82
CA ALA A 122 1.28 2.26 0.09
C ALA A 122 0.13 2.96 -0.64
N ALA A 123 0.43 3.71 -1.70
CA ALA A 123 -0.57 4.38 -2.53
C ALA A 123 -1.47 3.36 -3.25
N ASN A 124 -0.90 2.28 -3.79
CA ASN A 124 -1.65 1.20 -4.41
C ASN A 124 -2.60 0.53 -3.42
N TYR A 125 -2.12 0.19 -2.22
CA TYR A 125 -2.99 -0.38 -1.17
C TYR A 125 -4.11 0.57 -0.76
N ARG A 126 -3.84 1.87 -0.59
CA ARG A 126 -4.89 2.87 -0.32
C ARG A 126 -5.91 2.95 -1.45
N SER A 127 -5.47 2.80 -2.70
CA SER A 127 -6.36 2.75 -3.87
C SER A 127 -7.26 1.50 -3.82
N SER A 128 -6.68 0.33 -3.57
CA SER A 128 -7.43 -0.92 -3.38
C SER A 128 -8.43 -0.83 -2.23
N ALA A 129 -8.04 -0.23 -1.11
CA ALA A 129 -8.96 0.00 0.01
C ALA A 129 -10.17 0.86 -0.38
N LYS A 130 -9.94 1.93 -1.15
CA LYS A 130 -11.02 2.77 -1.70
C LYS A 130 -11.91 1.96 -2.64
N ALA A 131 -11.32 1.19 -3.55
CA ALA A 131 -12.05 0.34 -4.49
C ALA A 131 -12.95 -0.68 -3.77
N SER A 132 -12.43 -1.43 -2.78
CA SER A 132 -13.22 -2.38 -2.01
C SER A 132 -14.32 -1.69 -1.18
N ARG A 133 -14.09 -0.47 -0.66
CA ARG A 133 -15.16 0.32 -0.03
C ARG A 133 -16.25 0.74 -1.03
N PHE A 134 -15.88 1.08 -2.27
CA PHE A 134 -16.85 1.36 -3.33
C PHE A 134 -17.64 0.10 -3.71
N ALA A 135 -16.97 -1.05 -3.85
CA ALA A 135 -17.62 -2.33 -4.09
C ALA A 135 -18.62 -2.67 -2.97
N ALA A 136 -18.24 -2.45 -1.70
CA ALA A 136 -19.15 -2.66 -0.57
C ALA A 136 -20.40 -1.78 -0.64
N LYS A 137 -20.25 -0.50 -1.00
CA LYS A 137 -21.39 0.40 -1.20
C LYS A 137 -22.26 -0.05 -2.38
N GLY A 138 -21.64 -0.44 -3.50
CA GLY A 138 -22.33 -0.96 -4.67
C GLY A 138 -23.13 -2.22 -4.37
N ALA A 139 -22.58 -3.16 -3.60
CA ALA A 139 -23.26 -4.36 -3.16
C ALA A 139 -24.51 -4.05 -2.33
N LEU A 140 -24.43 -3.09 -1.39
CA LEU A 140 -25.58 -2.66 -0.60
C LEU A 140 -26.66 -1.97 -1.45
N VAL A 141 -26.26 -1.09 -2.37
CA VAL A 141 -27.20 -0.39 -3.28
C VAL A 141 -27.89 -1.40 -4.19
N LYS A 142 -27.13 -2.34 -4.77
CA LYS A 142 -27.67 -3.42 -5.59
C LYS A 142 -28.63 -4.29 -4.77
N GLY A 143 -28.25 -4.71 -3.57
CA GLY A 143 -29.12 -5.49 -2.69
C GLY A 143 -30.43 -4.75 -2.36
N ALA A 144 -30.36 -3.46 -2.08
CA ALA A 144 -31.56 -2.64 -1.85
C ALA A 144 -32.45 -2.54 -3.09
N PHE A 145 -31.85 -2.39 -4.28
CA PHE A 145 -32.58 -2.37 -5.54
C PHE A 145 -33.20 -3.72 -5.90
N ASP A 146 -32.48 -4.82 -5.68
CA ASP A 146 -32.96 -6.19 -5.92
C ASP A 146 -34.12 -6.52 -4.96
N MET A 147 -34.04 -6.09 -3.68
CA MET A 147 -35.14 -6.18 -2.73
C MET A 147 -36.36 -5.34 -3.16
N ALA A 148 -36.14 -4.09 -3.57
CA ALA A 148 -37.22 -3.20 -4.01
C ALA A 148 -37.91 -3.71 -5.30
N SER A 149 -37.13 -4.18 -6.28
CA SER A 149 -37.65 -4.75 -7.51
C SER A 149 -38.40 -6.07 -7.27
N THR A 150 -37.92 -6.91 -6.34
CA THR A 150 -38.63 -8.12 -5.91
C THR A 150 -39.95 -7.77 -5.22
N ALA A 151 -39.98 -6.76 -4.35
CA ALA A 151 -41.20 -6.29 -3.70
C ALA A 151 -42.21 -5.72 -4.71
N LEU A 152 -41.77 -4.91 -5.67
CA LEU A 152 -42.60 -4.38 -6.76
C LEU A 152 -43.11 -5.50 -7.68
N GLY A 153 -42.26 -6.46 -8.02
CA GLY A 153 -42.62 -7.64 -8.81
C GLY A 153 -43.69 -8.49 -8.11
N GLY A 154 -43.50 -8.78 -6.83
CA GLY A 154 -44.49 -9.48 -6.00
C GLY A 154 -45.81 -8.72 -5.88
N ALA A 155 -45.77 -7.39 -5.67
CA ALA A 155 -46.97 -6.55 -5.65
C ALA A 155 -47.72 -6.54 -6.99
N SER A 156 -47.01 -6.52 -8.12
CA SER A 156 -47.61 -6.57 -9.46
C SER A 156 -48.26 -7.93 -9.76
N GLN A 157 -47.65 -9.04 -9.30
CA GLN A 157 -48.24 -10.38 -9.40
C GLN A 157 -49.48 -10.50 -8.52
N TYR A 158 -49.43 -9.99 -7.29
CA TYR A 158 -50.58 -9.96 -6.39
C TYR A 158 -51.75 -9.13 -6.97
N SER A 159 -51.46 -7.95 -7.51
CA SER A 159 -52.44 -7.11 -8.21
C SER A 159 -53.11 -7.86 -9.37
N LYS A 160 -52.34 -8.56 -10.21
CA LYS A 160 -52.86 -9.32 -11.35
C LYS A 160 -53.74 -10.49 -10.91
N MET A 161 -53.38 -11.17 -9.82
CA MET A 161 -54.19 -12.24 -9.24
C MET A 161 -55.50 -11.75 -8.63
N LYS A 162 -55.54 -10.54 -8.06
CA LYS A 162 -56.77 -9.97 -7.50
C LYS A 162 -57.74 -9.41 -8.57
N SER A 163 -57.22 -9.08 -9.75
CA SER A 163 -58.00 -8.57 -10.89
C SER A 163 -58.52 -9.66 -11.85
N ALA A 164 -58.15 -10.92 -11.62
CA ALA A 164 -58.63 -12.09 -12.36
C ALA A 164 -59.71 -12.80 -11.53
#